data_AF-A0A3B8U119-F1
#
_entry.id   AF-A0A3B8U119-F1
#
_cell.length_a   1.000
_cell.length_b   1.000
_cell.length_c   1.000
_cell.angle_alpha   90.00
_cell.angle_beta   90.00
_cell.angle_gamma   90.00
#
_symmetry.space_group_name_H-M   'P 1'
#
loop_
_entity.id
_entity.type
_entity.pdbx_description
1 polymer ?
#
loop_
_entity_poly.entity_id
_entity_poly.type
_entity_poly.pdbx_seq_one_letter_code
_entity_poly.pdbx_strand_id
1 'polypeptide(L)' 'MSTMQYFRFFQDLWRFFKAHSDPVSADSWWQRLAEEADQLADRYGDTEFVRKMISAVVWEIDRAYGEKINASN' A
#
# COMPACT_ATOMS: atom_id res chain seq x y z
N MET A 1 13.26 -3.17 14.40
CA MET A 1 12.96 -4.45 13.72
C MET A 1 14.23 -5.26 13.54
N SER A 2 14.18 -6.59 13.71
CA SER A 2 15.27 -7.51 13.36
C SER A 2 15.33 -7.74 11.84
N THR A 3 16.43 -8.30 11.33
CA THR A 3 16.57 -8.65 9.90
C THR A 3 15.41 -9.51 9.38
N MET A 4 14.96 -10.48 10.18
CA MET A 4 13.81 -11.33 9.83
C MET A 4 12.49 -10.52 9.80
N GLN A 5 12.32 -9.54 10.68
CA GLN A 5 11.15 -8.66 10.65
C GLN A 5 11.16 -7.75 9.41
N TYR A 6 12.32 -7.22 9.00
CA TYR A 6 12.43 -6.47 7.75
C TYR A 6 12.10 -7.33 6.53
N PHE A 7 12.62 -8.56 6.46
CA PHE A 7 12.29 -9.48 5.38
C PHE A 7 10.78 -9.72 5.26
N ARG A 8 10.11 -10.01 6.39
CA ARG A 8 8.66 -10.18 6.43
C ARG A 8 7.92 -8.90 6.06
N PHE A 9 8.38 -7.74 6.52
CA PHE A 9 7.81 -6.45 6.17
C PHE A 9 7.81 -6.24 4.67
N PHE A 10 8.94 -6.44 3.99
CA PHE A 10 9.02 -6.31 2.54
C PHE A 10 8.12 -7.32 1.80
N GLN A 11 8.02 -8.56 2.30
CA GLN A 11 7.10 -9.55 1.72
C GLN A 11 5.64 -9.13 1.86
N ASP A 12 5.23 -8.65 3.04
CA ASP A 12 3.86 -8.21 3.28
C ASP A 12 3.55 -6.92 2.51
N LEU A 13 4.51 -6.00 2.41
CA LEU A 13 4.38 -4.78 1.60
C LEU A 13 4.19 -5.10 0.12
N TRP A 14 4.95 -6.08 -0.40
CA TRP A 14 4.76 -6.57 -1.78
C TRP A 14 3.38 -7.22 -1.97
N ARG A 15 2.93 -8.03 -1.01
CA ARG A 15 1.59 -8.64 -1.06
C ARG A 15 0.48 -7.58 -1.03
N PHE A 16 0.63 -6.55 -0.20
CA PHE A 16 -0.27 -5.41 -0.14
C PHE A 16 -0.34 -4.70 -1.50
N PHE A 17 0.81 -4.33 -2.08
CA PHE A 17 0.85 -3.73 -3.42
C PHE A 17 0.15 -4.61 -4.46
N LYS A 18 0.47 -5.91 -4.49
CA LYS A 18 -0.12 -6.87 -5.44
C LYS A 18 -1.62 -7.01 -5.27
N ALA A 19 -2.14 -6.99 -4.04
CA ALA A 19 -3.58 -7.09 -3.77
C ALA A 19 -4.34 -5.88 -4.32
N HIS A 20 -3.69 -4.71 -4.37
CA HIS A 20 -4.26 -3.44 -4.78
C HIS A 20 -3.74 -2.92 -6.13
N SER A 21 -3.09 -3.77 -6.93
CA SER A 21 -2.43 -3.35 -8.19
C SER A 21 -3.40 -3.01 -9.33
N ASP A 22 -4.70 -3.28 -9.17
CA ASP A 22 -5.75 -2.88 -10.11
C ASP A 22 -6.80 -2.00 -9.40
N PRO A 23 -6.49 -0.70 -9.19
CA PRO A 23 -7.37 0.21 -8.50
C PRO A 23 -8.68 0.49 -9.27
N VAL A 24 -9.73 0.78 -8.51
CA VAL A 24 -11.09 1.07 -9.01
C VAL A 24 -11.63 2.38 -8.41
N SER A 25 -12.67 2.95 -9.01
CA SER A 25 -13.26 4.23 -8.56
C SER A 25 -14.11 4.13 -7.29
N ALA A 26 -14.36 2.93 -6.77
CA ALA A 26 -15.24 2.75 -5.62
C ALA A 26 -14.57 3.24 -4.32
N ASP A 27 -15.18 4.21 -3.63
CA ASP A 27 -14.67 4.74 -2.35
C ASP A 27 -14.43 3.65 -1.30
N SER A 28 -15.30 2.64 -1.25
CA SER A 28 -15.16 1.48 -0.34
C SER A 28 -13.92 0.63 -0.62
N TRP A 29 -13.35 0.71 -1.81
CA TRP A 29 -12.08 0.09 -2.13
C TRP A 29 -10.91 0.90 -1.56
N TRP A 30 -10.92 2.22 -1.74
CA TRP A 30 -9.91 3.13 -1.17
C TRP A 30 -9.89 3.12 0.36
N GLN A 31 -11.07 3.05 0.98
CA GLN A 31 -11.17 2.91 2.43
C GLN A 31 -10.52 1.61 2.92
N ARG A 32 -10.79 0.47 2.25
CA ARG A 32 -10.15 -0.81 2.59
C ARG A 32 -8.63 -0.77 2.41
N LEU A 33 -8.14 -0.14 1.35
CA LEU A 33 -6.71 0.06 1.13
C LEU A 33 -6.08 0.85 2.28
N ALA A 34 -6.70 1.93 2.73
CA ALA A 34 -6.22 2.73 3.86
C ALA A 34 -6.23 1.93 5.18
N GLU A 35 -7.31 1.21 5.46
CA GLU A 35 -7.42 0.36 6.65
C GLU A 35 -6.35 -0.75 6.67
N GLU A 36 -6.07 -1.39 5.53
CA GLU A 36 -5.02 -2.40 5.42
C GLU A 36 -3.60 -1.80 5.53
N ALA A 37 -3.39 -0.58 5.04
CA ALA A 37 -2.14 0.15 5.19
C ALA A 37 -1.85 0.47 6.67
N ASP A 38 -2.85 0.93 7.42
CA ASP A 38 -2.73 1.18 8.86
C ASP A 38 -2.44 -0.11 9.63
N GLN A 39 -3.16 -1.21 9.33
CA GLN A 39 -2.89 -2.52 9.93
C GLN A 39 -1.47 -3.03 9.65
N LEU A 40 -0.94 -2.77 8.44
CA LEU A 40 0.42 -3.12 8.09
C LEU A 40 1.44 -2.28 8.87
N ALA A 41 1.17 -0.99 9.06
CA ALA A 41 2.02 -0.12 9.86
C ALA A 41 2.08 -0.59 11.33
N ASP A 42 0.92 -0.85 11.94
CA ASP A 42 0.80 -1.34 13.31
C ASP A 42 1.56 -2.65 13.53
N ARG A 43 1.44 -3.60 12.58
CA ARG A 43 2.11 -4.92 12.66
C ARG A 43 3.63 -4.81 12.79
N TYR A 44 4.23 -3.80 12.17
CA TYR A 44 5.68 -3.61 12.13
C TYR A 44 6.18 -2.48 13.05
N GLY A 45 5.33 -2.02 13.96
CA GLY A 45 5.67 -1.08 15.03
C GLY A 45 5.62 0.38 14.61
N ASP A 46 4.95 0.69 13.50
CA ASP A 46 4.56 2.03 13.08
C ASP A 46 5.71 3.06 13.03
N THR A 47 6.91 2.58 12.75
CA THR A 47 8.10 3.42 12.65
C THR A 47 8.03 4.34 11.42
N GLU A 48 8.76 5.46 11.44
CA GLU A 48 8.84 6.38 10.30
C GLU A 48 9.23 5.66 9.00
N PHE A 49 10.17 4.71 9.08
CA PHE A 49 10.57 3.91 7.93
C PHE A 49 9.40 3.09 7.36
N VAL A 50 8.65 2.39 8.21
CA VAL A 50 7.49 1.58 7.82
C VAL A 50 6.43 2.47 7.16
N ARG A 51 6.07 3.59 7.79
CA ARG A 51 5.09 4.56 7.25
C ARG A 51 5.51 5.10 5.89
N LYS A 52 6.78 5.48 5.70
CA LYS A 52 7.28 5.99 4.42
C LYS A 52 7.19 4.96 3.31
N MET A 53 7.55 3.71 3.58
CA MET A 53 7.50 2.63 2.60
C MET A 53 6.06 2.30 2.20
N ILE A 54 5.14 2.23 3.17
CA ILE A 54 3.71 2.01 2.89
C ILE A 54 3.14 3.18 2.09
N SER A 55 3.44 4.42 2.48
CA SER A 55 2.97 5.63 1.78
C SER A 55 3.46 5.69 0.34
N ALA A 56 4.71 5.28 0.08
CA ALA A 56 5.24 5.20 -1.29
C ALA A 56 4.46 4.20 -2.16
N VAL A 57 4.07 3.06 -1.59
CA VAL A 57 3.24 2.07 -2.30
C VAL A 57 1.82 2.58 -2.55
N VAL A 58 1.20 3.21 -1.56
CA VAL A 58 -0.14 3.82 -1.72
C VAL A 58 -0.13 4.90 -2.79
N TRP A 59 0.90 5.75 -2.81
CA TRP A 59 1.08 6.77 -3.84
C TRP A 59 1.22 6.17 -5.24
N GLU A 60 1.97 5.08 -5.40
CA GLU A 60 2.12 4.41 -6.70
C GLU A 60 0.79 3.84 -7.21
N ILE A 61 -0.05 3.31 -6.31
CA ILE A 61 -1.39 2.81 -6.64
C ILE A 61 -2.30 3.97 -7.10
N ASP A 62 -2.27 5.10 -6.40
CA ASP A 62 -3.02 6.31 -6.78
C ASP A 62 -2.55 6.87 -8.14
N ARG A 63 -1.24 6.92 -8.37
CA ARG A 63 -0.65 7.31 -9.65
C ARG A 63 -1.13 6.41 -10.80
N ALA A 64 -1.08 5.09 -10.61
CA ALA A 64 -1.53 4.11 -11.59
C ALA A 64 -3.03 4.25 -11.90
N TYR A 65 -3.84 4.55 -10.88
CA TYR A 65 -5.27 4.84 -11.07
C TYR A 65 -5.49 6.09 -11.92
N GLY A 66 -4.75 7.17 -11.64
CA GLY A 66 -4.80 8.40 -12.44
C GLY A 66 -4.45 8.17 -13.91
N GLU A 67 -3.43 7.36 -14.19
CA GLU A 67 -3.06 6.96 -15.56
C GLU A 67 -4.17 6.17 -16.26
N LYS A 68 -4.83 5.24 -15.54
CA LYS A 68 -5.95 4.45 -16.06
C LYS A 68 -7.14 5.32 -16.46
N ILE A 69 -7.47 6.34 -15.66
CA ILE A 69 -8.54 7.29 -16.00
C ILE A 69 -8.15 8.12 -17.22
N ASN A 70 -6.93 8.67 -17.25
CA ASN A 70 -6.47 9.51 -18.35
C ASN A 70 -6.38 8.77 -19.68
N ALA A 71 -6.03 7.48 -19.67
CA ALA A 71 -6.01 6.63 -20.86
C ALA A 71 -7.41 6.24 -21.39
N SER A 72 -8.47 6.43 -20.58
CA SER A 72 -9.85 6.07 -20.93
C SER A 72 -10.66 7.26 -21.48
N ASN A 73 -10.09 8.47 -21.50
CA ASN A 73 -10.68 9.71 -22.03
C ASN A 73 -10.09 10.07 -23.40
#